data_AF-A0A6J4ZYH6-F1
#
_entry.id   AF-A0A6J4ZYH6-F1
#
_cell.length_a   1.000
_cell.length_b   1.000
_cell.length_c   1.000
_cell.angle_alpha   90.00
_cell.angle_beta   90.00
_cell.angle_gamma   90.00
#
_symmetry.space_group_name_H-M   'P 1'
#
loop_
_entity.id
_entity.type
_entity.pdbx_description
1 polymer ?
#
loop_
_entity_poly.entity_id
_entity_poly.type
_entity_poly.pdbx_seq_one_letter_code
_entity_poly.pdbx_strand_id
1 'polypeptide(L)'
;MKSQSFLLALCAVASFWAADSQAAQPNYAYSTTVHLSDGKTLSCAVNEPLTAVRATSTTLTRRETNEADVLATQRLRLVSGPTSAYPSPYTAPNVTCGAVS
;
A
#
# COMPACT_ATOMS: atom_id res chain seq x y z
N MET A 1 49.12 -27.96 -38.97
CA MET A 1 50.09 -27.69 -37.90
C MET A 1 49.42 -26.81 -36.86
N LYS A 2 49.68 -27.12 -35.60
CA LYS A 2 48.98 -26.73 -34.39
C LYS A 2 49.70 -25.55 -33.74
N SER A 3 48.99 -24.50 -33.38
CA SER A 3 49.49 -23.46 -32.48
C SER A 3 48.36 -23.03 -31.54
N GLN A 4 48.38 -23.61 -30.35
CA GLN A 4 47.59 -23.22 -29.20
C GLN A 4 48.18 -21.94 -28.60
N SER A 5 47.34 -20.95 -28.31
CA SER A 5 47.67 -19.90 -27.35
C SER A 5 46.51 -19.76 -26.38
N PHE A 6 46.65 -20.49 -25.27
CA PHE A 6 46.09 -20.14 -23.97
C PHE A 6 46.39 -18.66 -23.70
N LEU A 7 45.44 -17.88 -23.16
CA LEU A 7 45.70 -16.87 -22.12
C LEU A 7 44.40 -16.21 -21.66
N LEU A 8 44.20 -16.34 -20.34
CA LEU A 8 43.55 -15.41 -19.40
C LEU A 8 42.03 -15.23 -19.44
N ALA A 9 41.41 -16.04 -18.58
CA ALA A 9 40.20 -15.73 -17.85
C ALA A 9 40.27 -14.34 -17.18
N LEU A 10 39.21 -13.55 -17.37
CA LEU A 10 38.86 -12.40 -16.53
C LEU A 10 37.36 -12.49 -16.22
N CYS A 11 37.01 -13.28 -15.21
CA CYS A 11 35.71 -13.17 -14.55
C CYS A 11 35.72 -11.94 -13.64
N ALA A 12 35.47 -10.76 -14.21
CA ALA A 12 35.09 -9.60 -13.44
C ALA A 12 33.61 -9.73 -13.08
N VAL A 13 33.30 -10.46 -11.99
CA VAL A 13 31.96 -10.44 -11.40
C VAL A 13 31.82 -9.11 -10.67
N ALA A 14 31.34 -8.09 -11.39
CA ALA A 14 30.86 -6.88 -10.76
C ALA A 14 29.62 -7.27 -9.94
N SER A 15 29.80 -7.42 -8.63
CA SER A 15 28.67 -7.46 -7.69
C SER A 15 28.09 -6.05 -7.65
N PHE A 16 27.19 -5.76 -8.58
CA PHE A 16 26.32 -4.61 -8.50
C PHE A 16 25.42 -4.82 -7.28
N TRP A 17 25.87 -4.33 -6.13
CA TRP A 17 25.00 -4.13 -4.98
C TRP A 17 24.00 -3.05 -5.36
N ALA A 18 22.86 -3.47 -5.91
CA ALA A 18 21.67 -2.63 -5.94
C ALA A 18 21.23 -2.48 -4.47
N ALA A 19 21.75 -1.45 -3.80
CA ALA A 19 21.09 -0.91 -2.63
C ALA A 19 19.79 -0.29 -3.16
N ASP A 20 18.73 -1.10 -3.24
CA ASP A 20 17.38 -0.60 -3.47
C ASP A 20 17.12 0.43 -2.38
N SER A 21 17.23 1.69 -2.75
CA SER A 21 16.76 2.80 -1.93
C SER A 21 15.25 2.71 -1.96
N GLN A 22 14.70 1.83 -1.11
CA GLN A 22 13.28 1.81 -0.85
C GLN A 22 12.96 3.14 -0.17
N ALA A 23 12.52 4.11 -0.97
CA ALA A 23 11.95 5.34 -0.44
C ALA A 23 10.90 4.91 0.59
N ALA A 24 11.00 5.45 1.81
CA ALA A 24 10.03 5.16 2.85
C ALA A 24 8.64 5.42 2.28
N GLN A 25 7.83 4.35 2.22
CA GLN A 25 6.47 4.47 1.70
C GLN A 25 5.75 5.52 2.54
N PRO A 26 5.03 6.46 1.89
CA PRO A 26 4.32 7.50 2.62
C PRO A 26 3.35 6.86 3.60
N ASN A 27 3.41 7.25 4.88
CA ASN A 27 2.55 6.69 5.92
C ASN A 27 1.06 7.05 5.75
N TYR A 28 0.73 7.92 4.79
CA TYR A 28 -0.64 8.28 4.41
C TYR A 28 -1.29 7.32 3.40
N ALA A 29 -0.50 6.44 2.79
CA ALA A 29 -0.92 5.48 1.78
C ALA A 29 -0.77 4.08 2.37
N TYR A 30 -1.88 3.33 2.47
CA TYR A 30 -1.86 1.97 2.98
C TYR A 30 -3.15 1.21 2.69
N SER A 31 -3.06 -0.11 2.73
CA SER A 31 -4.22 -1.00 2.84
C SER A 31 -4.39 -1.51 4.27
N THR A 32 -5.64 -1.63 4.73
CA THR A 32 -5.98 -2.15 6.07
C THR A 32 -7.25 -2.99 6.02
N THR A 33 -7.32 -3.99 6.89
CA THR A 33 -8.55 -4.73 7.14
C THR A 33 -9.32 -4.05 8.27
N VAL A 34 -10.63 -3.88 8.10
CA VAL A 34 -11.53 -3.32 9.11
C VAL A 34 -12.64 -4.31 9.41
N HIS A 35 -13.09 -4.32 10.66
CA HIS A 35 -14.21 -5.13 11.13
C HIS A 35 -15.35 -4.18 11.49
N LEU A 36 -16.50 -4.38 10.85
CA LEU A 36 -17.69 -3.60 11.11
C LEU A 36 -18.47 -4.15 12.30
N SER A 37 -19.30 -3.29 12.89
CA SER A 37 -20.19 -3.62 14.02
C SER A 37 -21.22 -4.69 13.70
N ASP A 38 -21.55 -4.91 12.43
CA ASP A 38 -22.44 -5.97 11.95
C ASP A 38 -21.73 -7.32 11.72
N GLY A 39 -20.42 -7.39 12.02
CA GLY A 39 -19.59 -8.59 11.89
C GLY A 39 -18.94 -8.77 10.51
N LYS A 40 -19.19 -7.87 9.54
CA LYS A 40 -18.51 -7.93 8.24
C LYS A 40 -17.03 -7.55 8.37
N THR A 41 -16.21 -8.19 7.55
CA THR A 41 -14.80 -7.83 7.41
C THR A 41 -14.58 -7.24 6.02
N LEU A 42 -13.92 -6.09 5.95
CA LEU A 42 -13.63 -5.39 4.71
C LEU A 42 -12.13 -5.15 4.58
N SER A 43 -11.63 -5.15 3.35
CA SER A 43 -10.32 -4.64 3.00
C SER A 43 -10.49 -3.23 2.42
N CYS A 44 -9.81 -2.27 3.01
CA CYS A 44 -9.84 -0.86 2.64
C CYS A 44 -8.46 -0.41 2.18
N ALA A 45 -8.41 0.29 1.05
CA ALA A 45 -7.24 1.02 0.59
C ALA A 45 -7.43 2.51 0.85
N VAL A 46 -6.44 3.12 1.49
CA VAL A 46 -6.38 4.54 1.83
C VAL A 46 -5.30 5.18 0.97
N ASN A 47 -5.67 6.15 0.14
CA ASN A 47 -4.80 6.85 -0.80
C ASN A 47 -4.02 5.93 -1.77
N GLU A 48 -4.45 4.69 -1.94
CA GLU A 48 -3.87 3.68 -2.82
C GLU A 48 -4.95 3.04 -3.69
N PRO A 49 -4.61 2.52 -4.87
CA PRO A 49 -5.53 1.71 -5.65
C PRO A 49 -5.83 0.40 -4.89
N LEU A 50 -7.11 0.09 -4.72
CA LEU A 50 -7.55 -1.16 -4.11
C LEU A 50 -7.20 -2.33 -5.06
N THR A 51 -6.02 -2.92 -4.85
CA THR A 51 -5.38 -3.81 -5.84
C THR A 51 -5.81 -5.27 -5.70
N ALA A 52 -6.57 -5.63 -4.66
CA ALA A 52 -6.81 -7.05 -4.35
C ALA A 52 -8.16 -7.37 -3.68
N VAL A 53 -9.20 -6.55 -3.86
CA VAL A 53 -10.54 -6.99 -3.46
C VAL A 53 -11.16 -7.74 -4.63
N ARG A 54 -11.32 -9.07 -4.48
CA ARG A 54 -12.31 -9.81 -5.27
C ARG A 54 -13.58 -8.99 -5.16
N ALA A 55 -14.08 -8.48 -6.28
CA ALA A 55 -15.31 -7.70 -6.32
C ALA A 55 -16.48 -8.60 -5.90
N THR A 56 -16.58 -8.94 -4.61
CA THR A 56 -17.79 -9.39 -3.99
C THR A 56 -18.72 -8.20 -4.13
N SER A 57 -19.68 -8.34 -5.02
CA SER A 57 -20.79 -7.45 -5.32
C SER A 57 -21.74 -7.24 -4.14
N THR A 58 -21.22 -7.35 -2.91
CA THR A 58 -21.90 -6.97 -1.70
C THR A 58 -21.84 -5.44 -1.63
N THR A 59 -22.89 -4.81 -2.16
CA THR A 59 -23.09 -3.37 -2.02
C THR A 59 -23.17 -3.03 -0.53
N LEU A 60 -22.18 -2.32 -0.02
CA LEU A 60 -22.18 -1.83 1.36
C LEU A 60 -23.31 -0.82 1.54
N THR A 61 -24.00 -0.91 2.67
CA THR A 61 -24.96 0.14 3.02
C THR A 61 -24.23 1.45 3.33
N ARG A 62 -24.91 2.59 3.22
CA ARG A 62 -24.31 3.90 3.56
C ARG A 62 -23.72 3.92 4.98
N ARG A 63 -24.37 3.22 5.92
CA ARG A 63 -23.88 3.09 7.30
C ARG A 63 -22.56 2.33 7.34
N GLU A 64 -22.48 1.20 6.65
CA GLU A 64 -21.27 0.37 6.56
C GLU A 64 -20.12 1.13 5.89
N THR A 65 -20.38 1.88 4.82
CA THR A 65 -19.37 2.72 4.17
C THR A 65 -18.81 3.76 5.14
N ASN A 66 -19.68 4.51 5.83
CA ASN A 66 -19.23 5.53 6.78
C ASN A 66 -18.42 4.92 7.94
N GLU A 67 -18.86 3.76 8.45
CA GLU A 67 -18.15 3.06 9.51
C GLU A 67 -16.77 2.58 9.03
N ALA A 68 -16.71 1.97 7.84
CA ALA A 68 -15.48 1.53 7.22
C ALA A 68 -14.50 2.69 6.99
N ASP A 69 -14.98 3.85 6.51
CA ASP A 69 -14.16 5.04 6.28
C ASP A 69 -13.56 5.57 7.58
N VAL A 70 -14.35 5.62 8.65
CA VAL A 70 -13.89 6.08 9.98
C VAL A 70 -12.83 5.15 10.56
N LEU A 71 -13.05 3.83 10.45
CA LEU A 71 -12.11 2.83 10.94
C LEU A 71 -10.82 2.81 10.11
N ALA A 72 -10.94 2.84 8.78
CA ALA A 72 -9.80 2.80 7.86
C ALA A 72 -8.90 4.03 8.01
N THR A 73 -9.47 5.21 8.24
CA THR A 73 -8.71 6.47 8.40
C THR A 73 -8.24 6.74 9.82
N GLN A 74 -8.56 5.86 10.79
CA GLN A 74 -8.24 6.10 12.21
C GLN A 74 -6.75 6.39 12.43
N ARG A 75 -5.86 5.71 11.70
CA ARG A 75 -4.40 5.93 11.78
C ARG A 75 -3.97 7.35 11.36
N LEU A 76 -4.72 7.99 10.47
CA LEU A 76 -4.43 9.36 10.00
C LEU A 76 -5.00 10.44 10.92
N ARG A 77 -5.84 10.07 11.87
CA ARG A 77 -6.42 11.00 12.85
C ARG A 77 -5.36 11.32 13.91
N LEU A 78 -4.50 12.28 13.57
CA LEU A 78 -3.52 12.82 14.51
C LEU A 78 -4.23 13.65 15.58
N VAL A 79 -4.01 13.32 16.85
CA VAL A 79 -4.45 14.15 17.99
C VAL A 79 -3.59 15.42 18.09
N SER A 80 -2.32 15.32 17.68
CA SER A 80 -1.35 16.39 17.62
C SER A 80 -0.28 16.06 16.57
N GLY A 81 0.27 17.04 15.88
CA GLY A 81 1.31 16.79 14.88
C GLY A 81 1.49 17.94 13.89
N PRO A 82 2.33 17.77 12.87
CA PRO A 82 2.49 18.74 11.81
C PRO A 82 1.16 18.99 11.10
N THR A 83 0.85 20.25 10.84
CA THR A 83 -0.35 20.64 10.10
C THR A 83 -0.14 20.41 8.61
N SER A 84 -1.16 19.92 7.92
CA SER A 84 -1.20 19.88 6.46
C SER A 84 -2.29 20.82 5.96
N ALA A 85 -2.05 21.47 4.82
CA ALA A 85 -3.09 22.25 4.13
C ALA A 85 -4.23 21.35 3.65
N TYR A 86 -5.44 21.91 3.56
CA TYR A 86 -6.58 21.24 2.97
C TYR A 86 -6.77 21.67 1.50
N PRO A 87 -7.02 20.75 0.55
CA PRO A 87 -7.03 19.29 0.72
C PRO A 87 -5.63 18.68 0.57
N SER A 88 -5.31 17.67 1.38
CA SER A 88 -4.13 16.81 1.22
C SER A 88 -4.46 15.35 1.50
N PRO A 89 -3.57 14.39 1.19
CA PRO A 89 -3.77 12.98 1.54
C PRO A 89 -3.96 12.71 3.05
N TYR A 90 -3.52 13.62 3.92
CA TYR A 90 -3.70 13.51 5.37
C TYR A 90 -5.03 14.10 5.86
N THR A 91 -5.54 15.14 5.19
CA THR A 91 -6.75 15.86 5.63
C THR A 91 -8.00 15.50 4.82
N ALA A 92 -7.81 14.96 3.62
CA ALA A 92 -8.84 14.54 2.69
C ALA A 92 -8.41 13.21 2.01
N PRO A 93 -8.26 12.12 2.78
CA PRO A 93 -7.86 10.84 2.23
C PRO A 93 -8.93 10.26 1.31
N ASN A 94 -8.52 9.65 0.21
CA ASN A 94 -9.41 8.81 -0.58
C ASN A 94 -9.45 7.40 0.03
N VAL A 95 -10.64 6.88 0.29
CA VAL A 95 -10.84 5.54 0.87
C VAL A 95 -11.69 4.72 -0.07
N THR A 96 -11.23 3.52 -0.39
CA THR A 96 -12.01 2.53 -1.12
C THR A 96 -12.02 1.23 -0.33
N CYS A 97 -13.20 0.77 0.07
CA CYS A 97 -13.39 -0.47 0.82
C CYS A 97 -14.19 -1.49 0.01
N GLY A 98 -13.89 -2.76 0.21
CA GLY A 98 -14.74 -3.85 -0.25
C GLY A 98 -14.59 -5.09 0.62
N ALA A 99 -15.58 -5.98 0.57
CA ALA A 99 -15.62 -7.14 1.43
C ALA A 99 -14.48 -8.13 1.13
N VAL A 100 -13.94 -8.74 2.19
CA VAL A 100 -13.04 -9.88 2.02
C VAL A 100 -13.89 -11.15 1.92
N SER A 101 -13.61 -11.97 0.91
CA SER A 101 -14.28 -13.26 0.69
C SER A 101 -13.73 -14.34 1.62
#